data_AF-A0AAD8PEH8-F1
#
_entry.id   AF-A0AAD8PEH8-F1
#
_cell.length_a   1.000
_cell.length_b   1.000
_cell.length_c   1.000
_cell.angle_alpha   90.00
_cell.angle_beta   90.00
_cell.angle_gamma   90.00
#
_symmetry.space_group_name_H-M   'P 1'
#
loop_
_entity.id
_entity.type
_entity.pdbx_description
1 polymer ?
#
loop_
_entity_poly.entity_id
_entity_poly.type
_entity_poly.pdbx_seq_one_letter_code
_entity_poly.pdbx_strand_id
1 'polypeptide(L)'
;MFLRRLREIASLRAAFPELSYTCLLSRRYYLPVRSVFGDSNCVLEIFVPYLYPQKWAKFRLLNPIDHLWADKEGCICYPEWMRGNNLLCLVESVISQFVGYVGRPIKLHQSGIHSSGDGHSMYSLPDPRSVDARAKQLCENPPKTAIAALKQASEDEVDNMLIDEGARMRAVYKCSGLSDMVAELSQLLKANETISLSIVAKVNKKHKLLDALAEKIRVIESVGIDADVVEDVRNKYHCAVKEHLERRMREINQDIATIREVCVLKLCVLKCRFD
;
A
#
# COMPACT_ATOMS: atom_id res chain seq x y z
N MET A 1 -23.33 -18.00 7.34
CA MET A 1 -22.54 -17.63 6.12
C MET A 1 -21.25 -16.90 6.45
N PHE A 2 -21.31 -15.81 7.23
CA PHE A 2 -20.14 -15.05 7.68
C PHE A 2 -19.04 -15.91 8.32
N LEU A 3 -19.42 -16.87 9.17
CA LEU A 3 -18.50 -17.84 9.80
C LEU A 3 -17.76 -18.73 8.79
N ARG A 4 -18.39 -19.09 7.66
CA ARG A 4 -17.77 -19.91 6.61
C ARG A 4 -16.68 -19.12 5.88
N ARG A 5 -16.96 -17.86 5.52
CA ARG A 5 -15.97 -16.95 4.93
C ARG A 5 -14.77 -16.74 5.86
N LEU A 6 -15.01 -16.52 7.16
CA LEU A 6 -13.92 -16.34 8.13
C LEU A 6 -13.05 -17.59 8.25
N ARG A 7 -13.65 -18.79 8.23
CA ARG A 7 -12.90 -20.06 8.22
C ARG A 7 -12.01 -20.19 6.99
N GLU A 8 -12.53 -19.88 5.80
CA GLU A 8 -11.78 -19.89 4.54
C GLU A 8 -10.60 -18.90 4.56
N ILE A 9 -10.80 -17.69 5.09
CA ILE A 9 -9.72 -16.70 5.26
C ILE A 9 -8.70 -17.17 6.29
N ALA A 10 -9.13 -17.81 7.37
CA ALA A 10 -8.21 -18.35 8.38
C ALA A 10 -7.34 -19.46 7.78
N SER A 11 -7.92 -20.37 6.99
CA SER A 11 -7.16 -21.38 6.24
C SER A 11 -6.18 -20.76 5.27
N LEU A 12 -6.60 -19.71 4.53
CA LEU A 12 -5.71 -19.00 3.61
C LEU A 12 -4.53 -18.33 4.35
N ARG A 13 -4.78 -17.72 5.50
CA ARG A 13 -3.74 -17.10 6.34
C ARG A 13 -2.76 -18.12 6.93
N ALA A 14 -3.25 -19.31 7.27
CA ALA A 14 -2.40 -20.38 7.78
C ALA A 14 -1.44 -20.90 6.69
N ALA A 15 -1.92 -20.99 5.44
CA ALA A 15 -1.10 -21.44 4.31
C ALA A 15 -0.15 -20.36 3.77
N PHE A 16 -0.54 -19.09 3.84
CA PHE A 16 0.24 -17.97 3.32
C PHE A 16 0.54 -16.93 4.42
N PRO A 17 1.66 -17.09 5.15
CA PRO A 17 2.03 -16.17 6.24
C PRO A 17 2.30 -14.73 5.76
N GLU A 18 2.75 -14.56 4.51
CA GLU A 18 3.03 -13.26 3.90
C GLU A 18 1.76 -12.53 3.40
N LEU A 19 0.58 -13.14 3.57
CA LEU A 19 -0.69 -12.55 3.15
C LEU A 19 -0.98 -11.29 3.97
N SER A 20 -0.91 -10.13 3.30
CA SER A 20 -1.18 -8.84 3.92
C SER A 20 -2.64 -8.40 3.70
N TYR A 21 -3.20 -7.73 4.71
CA TYR A 21 -4.58 -7.22 4.68
C TYR A 21 -4.73 -6.06 5.67
N THR A 22 -5.70 -5.17 5.44
CA THR A 22 -5.91 -3.97 6.25
C THR A 22 -6.73 -4.22 7.53
N CYS A 23 -7.65 -5.18 7.52
CA CYS A 23 -8.45 -5.57 8.69
C CYS A 23 -9.06 -6.98 8.56
N LEU A 24 -9.56 -7.56 9.67
CA LEU A 24 -10.19 -8.89 9.70
C LEU A 24 -11.42 -9.01 8.78
N LEU A 25 -12.09 -7.89 8.52
CA LEU A 25 -13.23 -7.80 7.60
C LEU A 25 -12.83 -7.34 6.20
N SER A 26 -11.53 -7.27 5.92
CA SER A 26 -11.05 -6.82 4.62
C SER A 26 -11.65 -7.68 3.52
N ARG A 27 -11.97 -7.04 2.41
CA ARG A 27 -12.35 -7.73 1.18
C ARG A 27 -11.17 -7.92 0.25
N ARG A 28 -10.04 -7.28 0.53
CA ARG A 28 -8.82 -7.32 -0.29
C ARG A 28 -7.66 -7.83 0.54
N TYR A 29 -6.96 -8.79 -0.03
CA TYR A 29 -5.77 -9.40 0.53
C TYR A 29 -4.67 -9.30 -0.53
N TYR A 30 -3.43 -9.14 -0.11
CA TYR A 30 -2.30 -9.00 -1.03
C TYR A 30 -1.25 -10.03 -0.67
N LEU A 31 -0.93 -10.88 -1.64
CA LEU A 31 0.00 -11.99 -1.50
C LEU A 31 1.22 -11.74 -2.41
N PRO A 32 2.41 -11.53 -1.84
CA PRO A 32 3.65 -11.53 -2.62
C PRO A 32 3.85 -12.92 -3.24
N VAL A 33 4.06 -13.00 -4.56
CA VAL A 33 4.24 -14.29 -5.27
C VAL A 33 5.71 -14.50 -5.65
N ARG A 34 6.60 -14.31 -4.68
CA ARG A 34 8.06 -14.36 -4.85
C ARG A 34 8.57 -15.74 -5.27
N SER A 35 7.91 -16.80 -4.79
CA SER A 35 8.26 -18.18 -5.11
C SER A 35 8.13 -18.53 -6.59
N VAL A 36 7.36 -17.74 -7.34
CA VAL A 36 7.09 -18.01 -8.75
C VAL A 36 7.82 -17.05 -9.67
N PHE A 37 7.93 -15.78 -9.28
CA PHE A 37 8.55 -14.75 -10.12
C PHE A 37 9.95 -14.33 -9.63
N GLY A 38 10.55 -15.05 -8.68
CA GLY A 38 11.89 -14.76 -8.16
C GLY A 38 11.99 -13.37 -7.53
N ASP A 39 12.97 -12.59 -7.98
CA ASP A 39 13.21 -11.22 -7.51
C ASP A 39 12.16 -10.21 -8.00
N SER A 40 11.22 -10.64 -8.86
CA SER A 40 10.12 -9.79 -9.30
C SER A 40 9.18 -9.50 -8.14
N ASN A 41 8.92 -8.21 -7.88
CA ASN A 41 7.95 -7.76 -6.86
C ASN A 41 6.48 -7.99 -7.26
N CYS A 42 6.15 -9.12 -7.91
CA CYS A 42 4.79 -9.39 -8.33
C CYS A 42 3.89 -9.69 -7.11
N VAL A 43 2.74 -9.00 -7.04
CA VAL A 43 1.79 -9.11 -5.93
C VAL A 43 0.43 -9.50 -6.49
N LEU A 44 -0.14 -10.57 -5.92
CA LEU A 44 -1.48 -11.03 -6.21
C LEU A 44 -2.48 -10.37 -5.24
N GLU A 45 -3.32 -9.48 -5.77
CA GLU A 45 -4.50 -8.98 -5.08
C GLU A 45 -5.62 -10.04 -5.15
N ILE A 46 -6.10 -10.46 -3.99
CA ILE A 46 -7.19 -11.41 -3.81
C ILE A 46 -8.39 -10.65 -3.22
N PHE A 47 -9.46 -10.55 -4.00
CA PHE A 47 -10.72 -9.96 -3.58
C PHE A 47 -11.71 -11.05 -3.15
N VAL A 48 -12.08 -11.08 -1.87
CA VAL A 48 -13.04 -12.05 -1.30
C VAL A 48 -14.32 -11.31 -0.87
N PRO A 49 -15.44 -11.44 -1.62
CA PRO A 49 -16.69 -10.76 -1.29
C PRO A 49 -17.30 -11.28 0.03
N TYR A 50 -18.15 -10.49 0.67
CA TYR A 50 -18.82 -10.88 1.93
C TYR A 50 -19.72 -12.12 1.77
N LEU A 51 -20.29 -12.29 0.58
CA LEU A 51 -21.16 -13.41 0.23
C LEU A 51 -20.39 -14.62 -0.31
N TYR A 52 -19.06 -14.66 -0.20
CA TYR A 52 -18.30 -15.85 -0.59
C TYR A 52 -18.75 -17.07 0.23
N PRO A 53 -19.00 -18.25 -0.38
CA PRO A 53 -18.71 -18.63 -1.78
C PRO A 53 -19.80 -18.34 -2.84
N GLN A 54 -20.95 -17.78 -2.49
CA GLN A 54 -22.04 -17.47 -3.44
C GLN A 54 -21.63 -16.40 -4.47
N LYS A 55 -20.83 -15.42 -4.04
CA LYS A 55 -20.11 -14.51 -4.93
C LYS A 55 -18.64 -14.93 -5.00
N TRP A 56 -18.09 -14.97 -6.20
CA TRP A 56 -16.76 -15.51 -6.42
C TRP A 56 -15.65 -14.57 -5.98
N ALA A 57 -14.54 -15.16 -5.57
CA ALA A 57 -13.31 -14.42 -5.35
C ALA A 57 -12.77 -13.89 -6.69
N LYS A 58 -12.14 -12.73 -6.69
CA LYS A 58 -11.48 -12.18 -7.88
C LYS A 58 -10.00 -12.04 -7.60
N PHE A 59 -9.19 -12.18 -8.64
CA PHE A 59 -7.74 -12.13 -8.52
C PHE A 59 -7.19 -11.13 -9.52
N ARG A 60 -6.16 -10.41 -9.11
CA ARG A 60 -5.47 -9.46 -9.97
C ARG A 60 -3.99 -9.42 -9.64
N LEU A 61 -3.14 -9.46 -10.65
CA LEU A 61 -1.73 -9.14 -10.52
C LEU A 61 -1.57 -7.62 -10.55
N LEU A 62 -1.05 -7.04 -9.46
CA LEU A 62 -0.81 -5.59 -9.39
C LEU A 62 0.34 -5.15 -10.29
N ASN A 63 1.26 -6.06 -10.56
CA ASN A 63 2.29 -5.92 -11.59
C ASN A 63 1.93 -6.92 -12.69
N PRO A 64 1.09 -6.53 -13.66
CA PRO A 64 0.57 -7.43 -14.68
C PRO A 64 1.71 -8.00 -15.52
N ILE A 65 1.59 -9.28 -15.82
CA ILE A 65 2.53 -10.05 -16.63
C ILE A 65 1.70 -10.67 -17.74
N ASP A 66 2.21 -10.65 -18.97
CA ASP A 66 1.57 -11.30 -20.11
C ASP A 66 1.44 -12.81 -19.83
N HIS A 67 0.22 -13.27 -19.57
CA HIS A 67 -0.06 -14.65 -19.23
C HIS A 67 -1.44 -15.06 -19.74
N LEU A 68 -1.60 -16.32 -20.15
CA LEU A 68 -2.86 -16.84 -20.72
C LEU A 68 -4.06 -16.70 -19.77
N TRP A 69 -3.80 -16.64 -18.46
CA TRP A 69 -4.82 -16.49 -17.44
C TRP A 69 -5.02 -15.05 -16.98
N ALA A 70 -4.19 -14.09 -17.39
CA ALA A 70 -4.30 -12.70 -16.99
C ALA A 70 -4.64 -11.82 -18.19
N ASP A 71 -5.60 -10.91 -18.02
CA ASP A 71 -5.84 -9.86 -19.02
C ASP A 71 -4.77 -8.75 -18.95
N LYS A 72 -4.89 -7.75 -19.82
CA LYS A 72 -3.92 -6.64 -19.92
C LYS A 72 -3.88 -5.80 -18.63
N GLU A 73 -4.96 -5.84 -17.86
CA GLU A 73 -5.14 -5.17 -16.58
C GLU A 73 -4.71 -6.06 -15.40
N GLY A 74 -4.19 -7.25 -15.67
CA GLY A 74 -3.72 -8.23 -14.70
C GLY A 74 -4.82 -9.00 -13.99
N CYS A 75 -6.10 -8.84 -14.36
CA CYS A 75 -7.19 -9.61 -13.79
C CYS A 75 -7.12 -11.06 -14.25
N ILE A 76 -7.23 -11.99 -13.31
CA ILE A 76 -7.06 -13.41 -13.62
C ILE A 76 -8.42 -14.01 -13.98
N CYS A 77 -8.51 -14.49 -15.21
CA CYS A 77 -9.62 -15.24 -15.75
C CYS A 77 -9.41 -16.73 -15.48
N TYR A 78 -10.07 -17.27 -14.46
CA TYR A 78 -10.02 -18.70 -14.14
C TYR A 78 -11.33 -19.42 -14.52
N PRO A 79 -11.27 -20.70 -14.94
CA PRO A 79 -12.43 -21.46 -15.41
C PRO A 79 -13.57 -21.61 -14.41
N GLU A 80 -14.77 -21.85 -14.94
CA GLU A 80 -15.99 -21.99 -14.13
C GLU A 80 -15.98 -23.13 -13.14
N TRP A 81 -15.37 -24.26 -13.51
CA TRP A 81 -15.29 -25.44 -12.66
C TRP A 81 -14.46 -25.22 -11.38
N MET A 82 -13.59 -24.20 -11.35
CA MET A 82 -12.83 -23.84 -10.15
C MET A 82 -13.66 -23.04 -9.14
N ARG A 83 -14.78 -22.44 -9.55
CA ARG A 83 -15.58 -21.50 -8.72
C ARG A 83 -16.27 -22.15 -7.52
N GLY A 84 -16.29 -23.49 -7.45
CA GLY A 84 -16.83 -24.26 -6.32
C GLY A 84 -15.79 -24.68 -5.27
N ASN A 85 -14.50 -24.46 -5.54
CA ASN A 85 -13.43 -24.85 -4.63
C ASN A 85 -13.34 -23.92 -3.42
N ASN A 86 -12.77 -24.44 -2.33
CA ASN A 86 -12.42 -23.64 -1.16
C ASN A 86 -11.37 -22.57 -1.55
N LEU A 87 -11.29 -21.50 -0.77
CA LEU A 87 -10.51 -20.31 -1.13
C LEU A 87 -9.01 -20.61 -1.23
N LEU A 88 -8.52 -21.50 -0.36
CA LEU A 88 -7.12 -21.93 -0.34
C LEU A 88 -6.73 -22.65 -1.64
N CYS A 89 -7.47 -23.70 -1.99
CA CYS A 89 -7.23 -24.47 -3.23
C CYS A 89 -7.34 -23.57 -4.46
N LEU A 90 -8.24 -22.57 -4.43
CA LEU A 90 -8.41 -21.65 -5.55
C LEU A 90 -7.20 -20.72 -5.72
N VAL A 91 -6.65 -20.20 -4.61
CA VAL A 91 -5.42 -19.39 -4.62
C VAL A 91 -4.22 -20.23 -5.06
N GLU A 92 -4.05 -21.43 -4.51
CA GLU A 92 -2.96 -22.34 -4.88
C GLU A 92 -3.03 -22.70 -6.37
N SER A 93 -4.22 -23.00 -6.87
CA SER A 93 -4.41 -23.32 -8.28
C SER A 93 -4.06 -22.12 -9.17
N VAL A 94 -4.44 -20.90 -8.79
CA VAL A 94 -4.06 -19.68 -9.50
C VAL A 94 -2.54 -19.51 -9.52
N ILE A 95 -1.87 -19.64 -8.37
CA ILE A 95 -0.42 -19.50 -8.26
C ILE A 95 0.31 -20.57 -9.08
N SER A 96 -0.20 -21.81 -9.07
CA SER A 96 0.40 -22.94 -9.79
C SER A 96 0.49 -22.72 -11.30
N GLN A 97 -0.41 -21.92 -11.89
CA GLN A 97 -0.39 -21.63 -13.32
C GLN A 97 0.82 -20.80 -13.74
N PHE A 98 1.44 -20.09 -12.80
CA PHE A 98 2.60 -19.26 -13.07
C PHE A 98 3.92 -19.99 -12.77
N VAL A 99 3.88 -21.18 -12.16
CA VAL A 99 5.08 -21.97 -11.84
C VAL A 99 5.78 -22.37 -13.15
N GLY A 100 7.05 -21.96 -13.30
CA GLY A 100 7.83 -22.22 -14.51
C GLY A 100 7.70 -21.13 -15.59
N TYR A 101 7.05 -20.00 -15.30
CA TYR A 101 7.03 -18.85 -16.20
C TYR A 101 8.44 -18.26 -16.37
N VAL A 102 9.05 -18.50 -17.53
CA VAL A 102 10.29 -17.84 -17.98
C VAL A 102 9.86 -16.64 -18.81
N GLY A 103 9.94 -15.44 -18.23
CA GLY A 103 9.40 -14.22 -18.84
C GLY A 103 9.89 -14.02 -20.27
N ARG A 104 8.94 -13.86 -21.22
CA ARG A 104 9.29 -13.25 -22.50
C ARG A 104 9.54 -11.76 -22.27
N PRO A 105 10.52 -11.14 -22.95
CA PRO A 105 10.75 -9.71 -22.85
C PRO A 105 9.53 -8.95 -23.40
N ILE A 106 8.76 -8.31 -22.51
CA ILE A 106 7.52 -7.61 -22.85
C ILE A 106 7.84 -6.23 -23.44
N LYS A 107 7.28 -5.94 -24.61
CA LYS A 107 7.15 -4.58 -25.16
C LYS A 107 6.04 -3.86 -24.39
N LEU A 108 6.38 -2.87 -23.57
CA LEU A 108 5.40 -2.03 -22.86
C LEU A 108 4.43 -1.37 -23.86
N HIS A 109 3.13 -1.63 -23.70
CA HIS A 109 2.07 -0.78 -24.23
C HIS A 109 1.50 0.09 -23.11
N GLN A 110 1.68 1.41 -23.29
CA GLN A 110 1.17 2.44 -22.39
C GLN A 110 -0.35 2.45 -22.41
N SER A 111 -0.97 2.21 -21.25
CA SER A 111 -2.39 2.44 -21.03
C SER A 111 -2.54 3.57 -20.02
N GLY A 112 -3.03 4.71 -20.49
CA GLY A 112 -3.25 5.91 -19.67
C GLY A 112 -4.36 5.68 -18.64
N ILE A 113 -4.11 6.10 -17.40
CA ILE A 113 -5.13 6.25 -16.37
C ILE A 113 -5.16 7.74 -15.97
N HIS A 114 -6.24 8.41 -16.37
CA HIS A 114 -6.67 9.66 -15.75
C HIS A 114 -7.13 9.37 -14.33
N SER A 115 -6.66 10.18 -13.37
CA SER A 115 -7.27 10.29 -12.05
C SER A 115 -7.12 11.74 -11.60
N SER A 116 -8.24 12.46 -11.71
CA SER A 116 -8.48 13.73 -11.06
C SER A 116 -8.61 13.52 -9.55
N GLY A 117 -8.01 14.41 -8.76
CA GLY A 117 -8.14 14.41 -7.31
C GLY A 117 -7.07 15.26 -6.64
N ASP A 118 -7.34 16.56 -6.55
CA ASP A 118 -6.58 17.55 -5.80
C ASP A 118 -6.35 17.16 -4.34
N GLY A 119 -5.17 17.53 -3.82
CA GLY A 119 -4.84 17.40 -2.39
C GLY A 119 -3.37 17.70 -2.09
N HIS A 120 -3.03 18.99 -2.08
CA HIS A 120 -1.85 19.66 -1.50
C HIS A 120 -0.54 18.87 -1.27
N SER A 121 0.47 19.29 -2.06
CA SER A 121 1.90 19.02 -1.94
C SER A 121 2.53 19.51 -0.63
N MET A 122 3.44 18.71 -0.08
CA MET A 122 4.62 19.26 0.61
C MET A 122 5.87 18.37 0.49
N TYR A 123 6.07 17.66 -0.62
CA TYR A 123 7.39 17.16 -1.05
C TYR A 123 7.31 16.93 -2.57
N SER A 124 7.84 17.87 -3.36
CA SER A 124 7.93 17.71 -4.81
C SER A 124 9.01 16.69 -5.14
N LEU A 125 8.68 15.40 -5.07
CA LEU A 125 9.47 14.36 -5.72
C LEU A 125 9.31 14.50 -7.25
N PRO A 126 10.37 14.31 -8.04
CA PRO A 126 10.27 14.33 -9.51
C PRO A 126 9.25 13.28 -9.97
N ASP A 127 8.37 13.66 -10.89
CA ASP A 127 7.33 12.79 -11.45
C ASP A 127 8.00 11.55 -12.11
N PRO A 128 7.69 10.31 -11.69
CA PRO A 128 8.19 9.09 -12.33
C PRO A 128 7.96 9.07 -13.84
N ARG A 129 6.87 9.71 -14.32
CA ARG A 129 6.56 9.84 -15.75
C ARG A 129 7.59 10.65 -16.51
N SER A 130 8.32 11.55 -15.84
CA SER A 130 9.39 12.35 -16.45
C SER A 130 10.64 11.52 -16.76
N VAL A 131 10.93 10.49 -15.95
CA VAL A 131 12.10 9.62 -16.16
C VAL A 131 11.84 8.64 -17.30
N ASP A 132 10.66 8.02 -17.34
CA ASP A 132 10.25 7.13 -18.45
C ASP A 132 10.20 7.87 -19.80
N ALA A 133 9.68 9.10 -19.80
CA ALA A 133 9.66 9.95 -20.99
C ALA A 133 11.08 10.31 -21.45
N ARG A 134 11.98 10.67 -20.54
CA ARG A 134 13.38 10.97 -20.84
C ARG A 134 14.16 9.74 -21.31
N ALA A 135 13.94 8.58 -20.69
CA ALA A 135 14.55 7.31 -21.09
C ALA A 135 14.15 6.92 -22.52
N LYS A 136 12.85 7.03 -22.83
CA LYS A 136 12.33 6.80 -24.18
C LYS A 136 12.95 7.78 -25.19
N GLN A 137 13.03 9.07 -24.83
CA GLN A 137 13.65 10.09 -25.67
C GLN A 137 15.14 9.82 -25.94
N LEU A 138 15.87 9.28 -24.96
CA LEU A 138 17.28 8.87 -25.09
C LEU A 138 17.46 7.62 -25.97
N CYS A 139 16.54 6.68 -25.93
CA CYS A 139 16.56 5.53 -26.85
C CYS A 139 16.25 5.95 -28.29
N GLU A 140 15.29 6.85 -28.47
CA GLU A 140 14.90 7.38 -29.78
C GLU A 140 15.94 8.37 -30.35
N ASN A 141 16.65 9.09 -29.47
CA ASN A 141 17.70 10.04 -29.81
C ASN A 141 18.97 9.73 -29.00
N PRO A 142 19.75 8.72 -29.40
CA PRO A 142 20.95 8.31 -28.67
C PRO A 142 21.92 9.49 -28.48
N PRO A 143 22.59 9.59 -27.33
CA PRO A 143 23.53 10.68 -27.07
C PRO A 143 24.59 10.76 -28.17
N LYS A 144 24.79 11.94 -28.74
CA LYS A 144 25.86 12.16 -29.74
C LYS A 144 27.24 11.77 -29.21
N THR A 145 27.44 11.87 -27.90
CA THR A 145 28.64 11.42 -27.18
C THR A 145 28.81 9.91 -27.17
N ALA A 146 27.74 9.11 -27.15
CA ALA A 146 27.83 7.64 -27.24
C ALA A 146 28.32 7.20 -28.63
N ILE A 147 27.80 7.86 -29.68
CA ILE A 147 28.24 7.65 -31.06
C ILE A 147 29.68 8.16 -31.26
N ALA A 148 30.06 9.27 -30.62
CA ALA A 148 31.42 9.78 -30.65
C ALA A 148 32.42 8.85 -29.93
N ALA A 149 32.03 8.27 -28.79
CA ALA A 149 32.84 7.30 -28.06
C ALA A 149 33.06 6.01 -28.88
N LEU A 150 32.02 5.51 -29.56
CA LEU A 150 32.15 4.38 -30.49
C LEU A 150 33.05 4.70 -31.68
N LYS A 151 33.03 5.93 -32.20
CA LYS A 151 33.90 6.38 -33.29
C LYS A 151 35.36 6.57 -32.89
N GLN A 152 35.63 6.69 -31.59
CA GLN A 152 36.99 6.87 -31.04
C GLN A 152 37.54 5.60 -30.40
N ALA A 153 36.72 4.55 -30.25
CA ALA A 153 37.14 3.26 -29.73
C ALA A 153 38.07 2.53 -30.71
N SER A 154 39.06 1.80 -30.20
CA SER A 154 39.91 0.95 -31.05
C SER A 154 39.15 -0.29 -31.55
N GLU A 155 39.66 -0.96 -32.59
CA GLU A 155 39.08 -2.23 -33.07
C GLU A 155 39.00 -3.28 -31.94
N ASP A 156 40.05 -3.39 -31.11
CA ASP A 156 40.07 -4.31 -29.96
C ASP A 156 39.03 -3.96 -28.88
N GLU A 157 38.73 -2.67 -28.69
CA GLU A 157 37.68 -2.22 -27.76
C GLU A 157 36.28 -2.52 -28.33
N VAL A 158 36.09 -2.34 -29.64
CA VAL A 158 34.85 -2.68 -30.33
C VAL A 158 34.60 -4.19 -30.32
N ASP A 159 35.60 -5.01 -30.63
CA ASP A 159 35.49 -6.47 -30.58
C ASP A 159 35.23 -6.98 -29.15
N ASN A 160 35.88 -6.40 -28.14
CA ASN A 160 35.56 -6.71 -26.74
C ASN A 160 34.12 -6.32 -26.37
N MET A 161 33.59 -5.21 -26.87
CA MET A 161 32.18 -4.83 -26.67
C MET A 161 31.22 -5.77 -27.41
N LEU A 162 31.58 -6.28 -28.59
CA LEU A 162 30.73 -7.22 -29.32
C LEU A 162 30.60 -8.56 -28.58
N ILE A 163 31.67 -8.99 -27.91
CA ILE A 163 31.76 -10.31 -27.26
C ILE A 163 31.31 -10.25 -25.79
N ASP A 164 31.61 -9.18 -25.05
CA ASP A 164 31.27 -9.04 -23.62
C ASP A 164 30.16 -8.00 -23.36
N GLU A 165 29.04 -8.48 -22.82
CA GLU A 165 27.93 -7.63 -22.37
C GLU A 165 28.35 -6.68 -21.25
N GLY A 166 29.24 -7.12 -20.35
CA GLY A 166 29.77 -6.26 -19.29
C GLY A 166 30.56 -5.07 -19.85
N ALA A 167 31.36 -5.29 -20.89
CA ALA A 167 32.13 -4.26 -21.58
C ALA A 167 31.21 -3.25 -22.29
N ARG A 168 30.16 -3.71 -22.98
CA ARG A 168 29.12 -2.82 -23.55
C ARG A 168 28.45 -1.97 -22.49
N MET A 169 27.99 -2.58 -21.40
CA MET A 169 27.28 -1.85 -20.36
C MET A 169 28.18 -0.81 -19.71
N ARG A 170 29.47 -1.12 -19.48
CA ARG A 170 30.45 -0.14 -18.98
C ARG A 170 30.65 1.04 -19.93
N ALA A 171 30.69 0.81 -21.25
CA ALA A 171 30.80 1.89 -22.24
C ALA A 171 29.53 2.77 -22.28
N VAL A 172 28.36 2.14 -22.19
CA VAL A 172 27.06 2.83 -22.14
C VAL A 172 26.92 3.68 -20.87
N TYR A 173 27.33 3.17 -19.70
CA TYR A 173 27.29 3.92 -18.44
C TYR A 173 28.30 5.08 -18.36
N LYS A 174 29.37 5.05 -19.16
CA LYS A 174 30.30 6.20 -19.28
C LYS A 174 29.73 7.38 -20.07
N CYS A 175 28.58 7.22 -20.73
CA CYS A 175 27.90 8.32 -21.39
C CYS A 175 27.32 9.28 -20.35
N SER A 176 27.77 10.53 -20.35
CA SER A 176 27.40 11.54 -19.33
C SER A 176 25.89 11.67 -19.10
N GLY A 177 25.08 11.71 -20.16
CA GLY A 177 23.62 11.80 -20.04
C GLY A 177 22.93 10.57 -19.42
N LEU A 178 23.56 9.39 -19.49
CA LEU A 178 23.06 8.16 -18.87
C LEU A 178 23.55 8.04 -17.43
N SER A 179 24.80 8.43 -17.17
CA SER A 179 25.39 8.48 -15.83
C SER A 179 24.57 9.37 -14.89
N ASP A 180 24.15 10.55 -15.33
CA ASP A 180 23.35 11.47 -14.51
C ASP A 180 21.97 10.89 -14.18
N MET A 181 21.32 10.23 -15.14
CA MET A 181 20.03 9.56 -14.94
C MET A 181 20.14 8.37 -13.98
N VAL A 182 21.20 7.57 -14.09
CA VAL A 182 21.47 6.43 -13.20
C VAL A 182 21.72 6.93 -11.76
N ALA A 183 22.42 8.06 -11.60
CA ALA A 183 22.61 8.68 -10.30
C ALA A 183 21.28 9.18 -9.69
N GLU A 184 20.45 9.84 -10.50
CA GLU A 184 19.11 10.31 -10.10
C GLU A 184 18.19 9.14 -9.68
N LEU A 185 18.13 8.08 -10.50
CA LEU A 185 17.36 6.86 -10.19
C LEU A 185 17.86 6.17 -8.91
N SER A 186 19.18 6.14 -8.70
CA SER A 186 19.78 5.57 -7.49
C SER A 186 19.41 6.36 -6.23
N GLN A 187 19.30 7.68 -6.33
CA GLN A 187 18.83 8.53 -5.23
C GLN A 187 17.34 8.31 -4.94
N LEU A 188 16.51 8.23 -5.99
CA LEU A 188 15.08 7.94 -5.85
C LEU A 188 14.84 6.57 -5.22
N LEU A 189 15.62 5.56 -5.61
CA LEU A 189 15.54 4.22 -5.03
C LEU A 189 15.84 4.26 -3.52
N LYS A 190 16.94 4.91 -3.11
CA LYS A 190 17.30 5.08 -1.70
C LYS A 190 16.23 5.84 -0.90
N ALA A 191 15.64 6.88 -1.48
CA ALA A 191 14.56 7.61 -0.85
C ALA A 191 13.31 6.72 -0.64
N ASN A 192 12.94 5.95 -1.67
CA ASN A 192 11.83 5.00 -1.61
C ASN A 192 12.06 3.87 -0.60
N GLU A 193 13.28 3.33 -0.53
CA GLU A 193 13.65 2.34 0.48
C GLU A 193 13.50 2.91 1.89
N THR A 194 13.97 4.14 2.13
CA THR A 194 13.85 4.81 3.42
C THR A 194 12.39 5.00 3.83
N ILE A 195 11.53 5.44 2.90
CA ILE A 195 10.09 5.60 3.13
C ILE A 195 9.45 4.23 3.43
N SER A 196 9.81 3.21 2.67
CA SER A 196 9.28 1.85 2.84
C SER A 196 9.63 1.28 4.21
N LEU A 197 10.88 1.44 4.66
CA LEU A 197 11.31 1.04 6.01
C LEU A 197 10.54 1.77 7.11
N SER A 198 10.26 3.07 6.94
CA SER A 198 9.44 3.84 7.88
C SER A 198 8.01 3.33 7.96
N ILE A 199 7.41 2.96 6.82
CA ILE A 199 6.08 2.35 6.78
C ILE A 199 6.08 1.00 7.50
N VAL A 200 7.06 0.14 7.23
CA VAL A 200 7.21 -1.16 7.89
C VAL A 200 7.33 -1.00 9.41
N ALA A 201 8.14 -0.05 9.88
CA ALA A 201 8.27 0.23 11.31
C ALA A 201 6.94 0.65 11.95
N LYS A 202 6.14 1.49 11.28
CA LYS A 202 4.80 1.89 11.73
C LYS A 202 3.83 0.70 11.75
N VAL A 203 3.87 -0.18 10.76
CA VAL A 203 3.05 -1.40 10.70
C VAL A 203 3.43 -2.35 11.84
N ASN A 204 4.72 -2.56 12.10
CA ASN A 204 5.19 -3.39 13.21
C ASN A 204 4.73 -2.85 14.57
N LYS A 205 4.73 -1.53 14.77
CA LYS A 205 4.18 -0.92 15.98
C LYS A 205 2.69 -1.22 16.16
N LYS A 206 1.90 -1.17 15.07
CA LYS A 206 0.48 -1.53 15.10
C LYS A 206 0.26 -3.01 15.39
N HIS A 207 1.10 -3.89 14.85
CA HIS A 207 1.03 -5.33 15.12
C HIS A 207 1.22 -5.62 16.62
N LYS A 208 2.24 -5.03 17.25
CA LYS A 208 2.46 -5.16 18.70
C LYS A 208 1.27 -4.69 19.54
N LEU A 209 0.58 -3.64 19.11
CA LEU A 209 -0.64 -3.15 19.78
C LEU A 209 -1.80 -4.13 19.63
N LEU A 210 -1.94 -4.77 18.47
CA LEU A 210 -2.95 -5.81 18.25
C LEU A 210 -2.68 -7.05 19.11
N ASP A 211 -1.43 -7.48 19.22
CA ASP A 211 -1.05 -8.61 20.07
C ASP A 211 -1.35 -8.32 21.55
N ALA A 212 -1.01 -7.11 22.02
CA ALA A 212 -1.33 -6.68 23.37
C ALA A 212 -2.86 -6.63 23.62
N LEU A 213 -3.64 -6.28 22.61
CA LEU A 213 -5.09 -6.23 22.70
C LEU A 213 -5.70 -7.64 22.69
N ALA A 214 -5.17 -8.56 21.88
CA ALA A 214 -5.57 -9.96 21.85
C ALA A 214 -5.31 -10.64 23.21
N GLU A 215 -4.15 -10.38 23.84
CA GLU A 215 -3.86 -10.94 25.16
C GLU A 215 -4.82 -10.40 26.23
N LYS A 216 -5.15 -9.10 26.18
CA LYS A 216 -6.17 -8.52 27.08
C LYS A 216 -7.54 -9.15 26.90
N ILE A 217 -7.96 -9.42 25.64
CA ILE A 217 -9.22 -10.13 25.37
C ILE A 217 -9.17 -11.54 25.95
N ARG A 218 -8.06 -12.28 25.75
CA ARG A 218 -7.88 -13.62 26.30
C ARG A 218 -7.97 -13.65 27.83
N VAL A 219 -7.40 -12.64 28.50
CA VAL A 219 -7.52 -12.47 29.96
C VAL A 219 -8.97 -12.19 30.37
N ILE A 220 -9.69 -11.34 29.63
CA ILE A 220 -11.11 -11.07 29.91
C ILE A 220 -11.95 -12.35 29.74
N GLU A 221 -11.70 -13.12 28.68
CA GLU A 221 -12.36 -14.40 28.41
C GLU A 221 -12.04 -15.45 29.49
N SER A 222 -10.79 -15.52 29.96
CA SER A 222 -10.37 -16.49 30.98
C SER A 222 -10.89 -16.19 32.37
N VAL A 223 -11.16 -14.92 32.68
CA VAL A 223 -11.81 -14.50 33.94
C VAL A 223 -13.30 -14.87 33.94
N GLY A 224 -13.86 -15.27 32.80
CA GLY A 224 -15.27 -15.66 32.71
C GLY A 224 -16.19 -14.51 33.08
N ILE A 225 -15.83 -13.28 32.68
CA ILE A 225 -16.66 -12.11 32.93
C ILE A 225 -17.94 -12.29 32.13
N ASP A 226 -19.02 -12.58 32.85
CA ASP A 226 -20.36 -12.71 32.31
C ASP A 226 -20.68 -11.49 31.44
N ALA A 227 -21.25 -11.71 30.26
CA ALA A 227 -21.58 -10.64 29.31
C ALA A 227 -22.44 -9.56 29.98
N ASP A 228 -23.27 -9.96 30.95
CA ASP A 228 -24.10 -9.09 31.76
C ASP A 228 -23.28 -8.17 32.68
N VAL A 229 -22.15 -8.63 33.21
CA VAL A 229 -21.24 -7.81 34.03
C VAL A 229 -20.49 -6.80 33.15
N VAL A 230 -20.10 -7.18 31.93
CA VAL A 230 -19.47 -6.25 30.97
C VAL A 230 -20.46 -5.16 30.56
N GLU A 231 -21.71 -5.51 30.29
CA GLU A 231 -22.75 -4.54 29.93
C GLU A 231 -23.13 -3.64 31.12
N ASP A 232 -23.17 -4.16 32.35
CA ASP A 232 -23.37 -3.36 33.57
C ASP A 232 -22.22 -2.36 33.81
N VAL A 233 -20.97 -2.80 33.68
CA VAL A 233 -19.79 -1.91 33.80
C VAL A 233 -19.80 -0.85 32.70
N ARG A 234 -20.13 -1.22 31.46
CA ARG A 234 -20.25 -0.30 30.32
C ARG A 234 -21.34 0.75 30.58
N ASN A 235 -22.50 0.34 31.10
CA ASN A 235 -23.60 1.25 31.43
C ASN A 235 -23.21 2.20 32.55
N LYS A 236 -22.57 1.70 33.62
CA LYS A 236 -22.05 2.54 34.72
C LYS A 236 -21.02 3.55 34.23
N TYR A 237 -20.09 3.13 33.37
CA TYR A 237 -19.10 4.03 32.78
C TYR A 237 -19.77 5.08 31.87
N HIS A 238 -20.75 4.67 31.06
CA HIS A 238 -21.46 5.59 30.18
C HIS A 238 -22.26 6.64 30.97
N CYS A 239 -22.95 6.24 32.04
CA CYS A 239 -23.62 7.14 32.97
C CYS A 239 -22.63 8.12 33.62
N ALA A 240 -21.52 7.62 34.16
CA ALA A 240 -20.51 8.47 34.81
C ALA A 240 -19.89 9.51 33.84
N VAL A 241 -19.59 9.11 32.61
CA VAL A 241 -19.09 10.04 31.57
C VAL A 241 -20.14 11.07 31.20
N LYS A 242 -21.40 10.65 31.01
CA LYS A 242 -22.51 11.56 30.71
C LYS A 242 -22.69 12.60 31.82
N GLU A 243 -22.73 12.19 33.08
CA GLU A 243 -22.83 13.09 34.23
C GLU A 243 -21.63 14.04 34.33
N HIS A 244 -20.42 13.56 34.04
CA HIS A 244 -19.23 14.40 34.01
C HIS A 244 -19.31 15.49 32.92
N LEU A 245 -19.73 15.11 31.72
CA LEU A 245 -19.90 16.06 30.61
C LEU A 245 -21.00 17.08 30.91
N GLU A 246 -22.14 16.66 31.46
CA GLU A 246 -23.23 17.55 31.86
C GLU A 246 -22.79 18.53 32.96
N ARG A 247 -21.98 18.07 33.93
CA ARG A 247 -21.40 18.93 34.96
C ARG A 247 -20.46 19.98 34.36
N ARG A 248 -19.51 19.57 33.50
CA ARG A 248 -18.59 20.48 32.82
C ARG A 248 -19.31 21.50 31.95
N MET A 249 -20.37 21.08 31.26
CA MET A 249 -21.18 21.97 30.43
C MET A 249 -21.93 23.01 31.28
N ARG A 250 -22.43 22.64 32.47
CA ARG A 250 -23.00 23.60 33.43
C ARG A 250 -21.97 24.60 33.93
N GLU A 251 -20.77 24.14 34.29
CA GLU A 251 -19.65 25.01 34.71
C GLU A 251 -19.30 26.04 33.63
N ILE A 252 -19.11 25.58 32.38
CA ILE A 252 -18.79 26.46 31.25
C ILE A 252 -19.90 27.50 31.02
N ASN A 253 -21.18 27.09 31.10
CA ASN A 253 -22.29 28.01 30.93
C ASN A 253 -22.36 29.06 32.04
N GLN A 254 -22.01 28.67 33.28
CA GLN A 254 -21.91 29.59 34.41
C GLN A 254 -20.78 30.60 34.19
N ASP A 255 -19.60 30.13 33.77
CA ASP A 255 -18.46 31.00 33.45
C ASP A 255 -18.81 32.02 32.35
N ILE A 256 -19.50 31.57 31.29
CA ILE A 256 -19.97 32.45 30.21
C ILE A 256 -20.92 33.52 30.75
N ALA A 257 -21.85 33.15 31.65
CA ALA A 257 -22.79 34.10 32.24
C ALA A 257 -22.04 35.15 33.09
N THR A 258 -21.11 34.73 33.93
CA THR A 258 -20.27 35.64 34.73
C THR A 258 -19.42 36.56 33.85
N ILE A 259 -18.82 36.05 32.77
CA ILE A 259 -18.07 36.89 31.82
C ILE A 259 -18.98 37.94 31.17
N ARG A 260 -20.20 37.55 30.76
CA ARG A 260 -21.17 38.48 30.19
C ARG A 260 -21.52 39.60 31.17
N GLU A 261 -21.79 39.28 32.43
CA GLU A 261 -22.06 40.29 33.47
C GLU A 261 -20.89 41.25 33.66
N VAL A 262 -19.66 40.73 33.76
CA VAL A 262 -18.45 41.56 33.89
C VAL A 262 -18.25 42.47 32.67
N CYS A 263 -18.49 41.95 31.46
CA CYS A 263 -18.43 42.74 30.23
C CYS A 263 -19.49 43.86 30.20
N VAL A 264 -20.72 43.56 30.58
CA VAL A 264 -21.80 44.56 30.68
C VAL A 264 -21.45 45.65 31.69
N LEU A 265 -20.97 45.28 32.88
CA LEU A 265 -20.53 46.24 33.90
C LEU A 265 -19.38 47.14 33.41
N LYS A 266 -18.38 46.56 32.74
CA LYS A 266 -17.28 47.34 32.15
C LYS A 266 -17.76 48.29 31.06
N LEU A 267 -18.69 47.86 30.21
CA LEU A 267 -19.29 48.72 29.18
C LEU A 267 -20.11 49.87 29.79
N CYS A 268 -20.87 49.62 30.87
CA CYS A 268 -21.58 50.66 31.60
C CYS A 268 -20.61 51.68 32.23
N VAL A 269 -19.53 51.22 32.86
CA VAL A 269 -18.50 52.11 33.44
C VAL A 269 -17.80 52.96 32.38
N LEU A 270 -17.50 52.38 31.22
CA LEU A 270 -16.93 53.13 30.09
C LEU A 270 -17.93 54.20 29.61
N LYS A 271 -19.21 53.85 29.45
CA LYS A 271 -20.24 54.81 29.02
C LYS A 271 -20.36 55.99 29.99
N CYS A 272 -20.39 55.75 31.30
CA CYS A 272 -20.43 56.81 32.32
C CYS A 272 -19.14 57.67 32.43
N ARG A 273 -18.03 57.27 31.79
CA ARG A 273 -16.79 58.08 31.76
C ARG A 273 -16.68 58.98 30.53
N PHE A 274 -17.48 58.74 29.50
CA PHE A 274 -17.46 59.48 28.24
C PHE A 274 -18.71 60.35 28.01
N ASP A 275 -19.70 60.26 28.91
CA ASP A 275 -20.80 61.21 29.08
C ASP A 275 -20.45 62.23 30.18
#